data_AF-A0A8T3WCU3-F1
#
_entry.id   AF-A0A8T3WCU3-F1
#
_cell.length_a   1.000
_cell.length_b   1.000
_cell.length_c   1.000
_cell.angle_alpha   90.00
_cell.angle_beta   90.00
_cell.angle_gamma   90.00
#
_symmetry.space_group_name_H-M   'P 1'
#
loop_
_entity.id
_entity.type
_entity.pdbx_description
1 polymer ?
#
loop_
_entity_poly.entity_id
_entity_poly.type
_entity_poly.pdbx_seq_one_letter_code
_entity_poly.pdbx_strand_id
1 'polypeptide(L)'
;MLNKKGASFGTIIAVFGSILIALGIGWLIAQNWHQIPAALKIIILLSSTSGAYVAGSMLRIRGYANIGKSLLVLGALLYTWSIFLIAQIFFTESSLQGTTNLMLIAWLGVLAASYALNSSASLVVALVEFVIWLSLQFFAFYDDNYYRDPSFGLLTIIYLAVGVLLYGMSLLHRARQHKFGSVYQWWTGFYLLLFAYILSFQIVLPHLWSGRVGFSAPLILVIVVTALALIVMQSGLIFAKRSGNLNKRELIGVSLFTIFLMLVIISTIYSIGKEGYCNSRNYNEGADCNRFNDYRESCLNEKNCYWSPEDYNGIFGGNKNPPISLWLVWIFSNLVFLGIILVIIGYGTWQKQPRIINLGIFFFALDILSRYIGFIMDFWGYTSLAITFIIGGVILIIGGFYTEKWRRKLVAQARSETGEIGEVKKEEVSQQNAVGPKDQVIKAQRQQIQQLQKQVQTLKSLIQQQKTKKK
;
A
#
# COMPACT_ATOMS: atom_id res chain seq x y z
N MET A 1 -25.19 20.09 -12.67
CA MET A 1 -24.50 20.97 -11.69
C MET A 1 -23.45 20.15 -10.94
N LEU A 2 -22.20 20.21 -11.39
CA LEU A 2 -21.07 19.52 -10.74
C LEU A 2 -20.52 20.43 -9.64
N ASN A 3 -20.92 20.18 -8.40
CA ASN A 3 -20.35 20.88 -7.25
C ASN A 3 -18.95 20.32 -6.96
N LYS A 4 -17.94 20.91 -7.58
CA LYS A 4 -16.57 20.88 -7.05
C LYS A 4 -16.54 21.73 -5.78
N LYS A 5 -16.92 21.15 -4.63
CA LYS A 5 -16.46 21.70 -3.35
C LYS A 5 -15.00 21.27 -3.17
N GLY A 6 -14.07 22.13 -3.58
CA GLY A 6 -12.82 22.21 -2.82
C GLY A 6 -13.20 22.43 -1.35
N ALA A 7 -12.42 21.88 -0.40
CA ALA A 7 -12.68 22.09 1.02
C ALA A 7 -12.89 23.60 1.25
N SER A 8 -14.06 24.00 1.77
CA SER A 8 -14.32 25.43 1.96
C SER A 8 -13.30 25.95 2.96
N PHE A 9 -12.90 27.21 2.85
CA PHE A 9 -12.00 27.85 3.81
C PHE A 9 -12.47 27.63 5.26
N GLY A 10 -13.79 27.64 5.48
CA GLY A 10 -14.40 27.29 6.77
C GLY A 10 -14.19 25.83 7.21
N THR A 11 -14.17 24.86 6.29
CA THR A 11 -13.81 23.47 6.60
C THR A 11 -12.34 23.37 7.02
N ILE A 12 -11.45 24.11 6.37
CA ILE A 12 -10.02 24.13 6.72
C ILE A 12 -9.82 24.72 8.11
N ILE A 13 -10.43 25.88 8.41
CA ILE A 13 -10.37 26.50 9.75
C ILE A 13 -10.98 25.59 10.81
N ALA A 14 -12.11 24.93 10.55
CA ALA A 14 -12.73 24.01 11.50
C ALA A 14 -11.84 22.79 11.79
N VAL A 15 -11.13 22.27 10.78
CA VAL A 15 -10.16 21.19 10.96
C VAL A 15 -8.98 21.66 11.81
N PHE A 16 -8.37 22.80 11.50
CA PHE A 16 -7.28 23.35 12.32
C PHE A 16 -7.72 23.66 13.75
N GLY A 17 -8.92 24.25 13.94
CA GLY A 17 -9.50 24.52 15.25
C GLY A 17 -9.73 23.25 16.06
N SER A 18 -10.28 22.19 15.44
CA SER A 18 -10.48 20.91 16.14
C SER A 18 -9.17 20.20 16.49
N ILE A 19 -8.13 20.29 15.63
CA ILE A 19 -6.78 19.80 15.94
C ILE A 19 -6.19 20.57 17.12
N LEU A 20 -6.27 21.90 17.13
CA LEU A 20 -5.76 22.73 18.24
C LEU A 20 -6.48 22.44 19.56
N ILE A 21 -7.80 22.27 19.53
CA ILE A 21 -8.57 21.87 20.72
C ILE A 21 -8.14 20.49 21.21
N ALA A 22 -8.02 19.51 20.30
CA ALA A 22 -7.59 18.16 20.65
C ALA A 22 -6.17 18.15 21.23
N LEU A 23 -5.24 18.90 20.63
CA LEU A 23 -3.88 19.07 21.13
C LEU A 23 -3.86 19.79 22.49
N GLY A 24 -4.67 20.83 22.66
CA GLY A 24 -4.78 21.56 23.93
C GLY A 24 -5.33 20.69 25.07
N ILE A 25 -6.40 19.94 24.82
CA ILE A 25 -6.95 18.97 25.78
C ILE A 25 -5.91 17.89 26.09
N GLY A 26 -5.26 17.33 25.07
CA GLY A 26 -4.20 16.34 25.23
C GLY A 26 -3.03 16.88 26.07
N TRP A 27 -2.63 18.13 25.85
CA TRP A 27 -1.59 18.80 26.61
C TRP A 27 -1.97 19.03 28.07
N LEU A 28 -3.20 19.49 28.35
CA LEU A 28 -3.69 19.66 29.72
C LEU A 28 -3.72 18.33 30.48
N ILE A 29 -4.16 17.25 29.83
CA ILE A 29 -4.13 15.90 30.40
C ILE A 29 -2.68 15.46 30.62
N ALA A 30 -1.78 15.71 29.67
CA ALA A 30 -0.36 15.35 29.78
C ALA A 30 0.34 16.08 30.94
N GLN A 31 0.09 17.38 31.13
CA GLN A 31 0.67 18.14 32.24
C GLN A 31 0.19 17.64 33.61
N ASN A 32 -1.06 17.21 33.71
CA ASN A 32 -1.62 16.68 34.96
C ASN A 32 -1.50 15.15 35.06
N TRP A 33 -0.86 14.49 34.11
CA TRP A 33 -0.84 13.03 34.00
C TRP A 33 -0.29 12.35 35.24
N HIS A 34 0.71 12.96 35.91
CA HIS A 34 1.31 12.40 37.12
C HIS A 34 0.35 12.40 38.32
N GLN A 35 -0.63 13.30 38.37
CA GLN A 35 -1.58 13.42 39.49
C GLN A 35 -2.78 12.47 39.35
N ILE A 36 -3.03 11.93 38.15
CA ILE A 36 -4.17 11.06 37.87
C ILE A 36 -3.88 9.63 38.34
N PRO A 37 -4.73 9.01 39.20
CA PRO A 37 -4.57 7.62 39.61
C PRO A 37 -4.60 6.65 38.42
N ALA A 38 -3.85 5.54 38.51
CA ALA A 38 -3.72 4.56 37.44
C ALA A 38 -5.08 4.04 36.92
N ALA A 39 -6.01 3.72 37.83
CA ALA A 39 -7.36 3.26 37.47
C ALA A 39 -8.12 4.28 36.62
N LEU A 40 -8.03 5.57 36.98
CA LEU A 40 -8.73 6.63 36.25
C LEU A 40 -8.13 6.83 34.85
N LYS A 41 -6.79 6.72 34.70
CA LYS A 41 -6.13 6.74 33.39
C LYS A 41 -6.67 5.62 32.49
N ILE A 42 -6.75 4.39 33.01
CA ILE A 42 -7.26 3.24 32.25
C ILE A 42 -8.72 3.47 31.85
N ILE A 43 -9.57 3.96 32.77
CA ILE A 43 -10.97 4.28 32.46
C ILE A 43 -11.07 5.34 31.35
N ILE A 44 -10.25 6.39 31.38
CA ILE A 44 -10.23 7.42 30.33
C ILE A 44 -9.83 6.82 28.98
N LEU A 45 -8.81 5.97 28.94
CA LEU A 45 -8.33 5.34 27.71
C LEU A 45 -9.36 4.36 27.11
N LEU A 46 -9.96 3.51 27.95
CA LEU A 46 -11.00 2.59 27.52
C LEU A 46 -12.27 3.32 27.09
N SER A 47 -12.75 4.30 27.87
CA SER A 47 -13.97 5.05 27.56
C SER A 47 -13.83 5.90 26.31
N SER A 48 -12.69 6.55 26.08
CA SER A 48 -12.44 7.31 24.85
C SER A 48 -12.38 6.39 23.62
N THR A 49 -11.68 5.25 23.73
CA THR A 49 -11.59 4.27 22.64
C THR A 49 -12.95 3.65 22.31
N SER A 50 -13.65 3.12 23.32
CA SER A 50 -15.00 2.56 23.15
C SER A 50 -15.99 3.62 22.67
N GLY A 51 -15.92 4.82 23.23
CA GLY A 51 -16.74 5.97 22.84
C GLY A 51 -16.57 6.33 21.36
N ALA A 52 -15.33 6.36 20.86
CA ALA A 52 -15.05 6.61 19.44
C ALA A 52 -15.64 5.52 18.52
N TYR A 53 -15.49 4.23 18.87
CA TYR A 53 -16.06 3.13 18.10
C TYR A 53 -17.61 3.12 18.12
N VAL A 54 -18.22 3.33 19.29
CA VAL A 54 -19.67 3.38 19.46
C VAL A 54 -20.26 4.59 18.75
N ALA A 55 -19.69 5.77 18.93
CA ALA A 55 -20.17 6.97 18.25
C ALA A 55 -19.95 6.87 16.72
N GLY A 56 -18.84 6.29 16.28
CA GLY A 56 -18.56 6.04 14.86
C GLY A 56 -19.56 5.08 14.21
N SER A 57 -19.90 3.98 14.90
CA SER A 57 -20.92 3.03 14.42
C SER A 57 -22.32 3.64 14.43
N MET A 58 -22.70 4.36 15.48
CA MET A 58 -24.01 5.02 15.61
C MET A 58 -24.22 6.10 14.54
N LEU A 59 -23.23 6.97 14.32
CA LEU A 59 -23.31 8.02 13.30
C LEU A 59 -23.38 7.45 11.88
N ARG A 60 -22.72 6.31 11.65
CA ARG A 60 -22.82 5.59 10.38
C ARG A 60 -24.23 5.07 10.12
N ILE A 61 -24.92 4.58 11.15
CA ILE A 61 -26.33 4.14 11.07
C ILE A 61 -27.27 5.34 10.85
N ARG A 62 -27.00 6.48 11.50
CA ARG A 62 -27.79 7.73 11.36
C ARG A 62 -27.58 8.50 10.04
N GLY A 63 -26.89 7.91 9.05
CA GLY A 63 -26.68 8.50 7.73
C GLY A 63 -25.44 9.38 7.57
N TYR A 64 -24.69 9.66 8.64
CA TYR A 64 -23.45 10.44 8.61
C TYR A 64 -22.23 9.55 8.29
N ALA A 65 -22.25 8.90 7.12
CA ALA A 65 -21.29 7.84 6.78
C ALA A 65 -19.81 8.27 6.80
N ASN A 66 -19.48 9.51 6.41
CA ASN A 66 -18.10 9.99 6.41
C ASN A 66 -17.58 10.27 7.83
N ILE A 67 -18.39 10.92 8.66
CA ILE A 67 -18.05 11.20 10.06
C ILE A 67 -17.92 9.88 10.84
N GLY A 68 -18.86 8.94 10.61
CA GLY A 68 -18.79 7.61 11.20
C GLY A 68 -17.49 6.88 10.85
N LYS A 69 -17.04 6.91 9.58
CA LYS A 69 -15.74 6.34 9.18
C LYS A 69 -14.56 7.00 9.89
N SER A 70 -14.55 8.33 9.99
CA SER A 70 -13.47 9.06 10.69
C SER A 70 -13.40 8.68 12.16
N LEU A 71 -14.53 8.53 12.86
CA LEU A 71 -14.56 8.09 14.24
C LEU A 71 -14.13 6.63 14.43
N LEU A 72 -14.44 5.75 13.48
CA LEU A 72 -13.93 4.37 13.49
C LEU A 72 -12.41 4.28 13.26
N VAL A 73 -11.84 5.23 12.52
CA VAL A 73 -10.38 5.37 12.39
C VAL A 73 -9.79 5.93 13.67
N LEU A 74 -10.43 6.96 14.26
CA LEU A 74 -10.02 7.51 15.54
C LEU A 74 -10.02 6.43 16.64
N GLY A 75 -11.06 5.60 16.71
CA GLY A 75 -11.12 4.46 17.63
C GLY A 75 -9.97 3.48 17.45
N ALA A 76 -9.57 3.18 16.22
CA ALA A 76 -8.41 2.33 15.93
C ALA A 76 -7.09 2.94 16.44
N LEU A 77 -6.86 4.23 16.15
CA LEU A 77 -5.66 4.92 16.61
C LEU A 77 -5.61 5.06 18.14
N LEU A 78 -6.75 5.38 18.77
CA LEU A 78 -6.87 5.46 20.22
C LEU A 78 -6.67 4.09 20.87
N TYR A 79 -7.16 3.01 20.26
CA TYR A 79 -6.92 1.65 20.74
C TYR A 79 -5.43 1.32 20.76
N THR A 80 -4.74 1.56 19.64
CA THR A 80 -3.29 1.34 19.52
C THR A 80 -2.54 2.17 20.55
N TRP A 81 -2.83 3.47 20.66
CA TRP A 81 -2.20 4.35 21.63
C TRP A 81 -2.48 3.93 23.08
N SER A 82 -3.71 3.47 23.37
CA SER A 82 -4.11 3.03 24.71
C SER A 82 -3.32 1.83 25.18
N ILE A 83 -3.00 0.87 24.30
CA ILE A 83 -2.16 -0.29 24.67
C ILE A 83 -0.78 0.17 25.17
N PHE A 84 -0.12 1.09 24.46
CA PHE A 84 1.18 1.61 24.86
C PHE A 84 1.11 2.43 26.16
N LEU A 85 0.11 3.30 26.31
CA LEU A 85 -0.06 4.08 27.54
C LEU A 85 -0.39 3.20 28.75
N ILE A 86 -1.20 2.15 28.58
CA ILE A 86 -1.49 1.21 29.65
C ILE A 86 -0.23 0.47 30.06
N ALA A 87 0.58 -0.01 29.09
CA ALA A 87 1.87 -0.62 29.38
C ALA A 87 2.82 0.34 30.14
N GLN A 88 2.85 1.61 29.75
CA GLN A 88 3.62 2.65 30.45
C GLN A 88 3.16 2.86 31.91
N ILE A 89 1.84 2.82 32.18
CA ILE A 89 1.30 2.98 33.54
C ILE A 89 1.78 1.86 34.48
N PHE A 90 1.93 0.65 33.96
CA PHE A 90 2.39 -0.51 34.73
C PHE A 90 3.92 -0.70 34.69
N PHE A 91 4.67 0.24 34.11
CA PHE A 91 6.12 0.14 33.93
C PHE A 91 6.54 -1.18 33.24
N THR A 92 5.72 -1.70 32.33
CA THR A 92 6.06 -2.90 31.55
C THR A 92 7.30 -2.60 30.69
N GLU A 93 8.19 -3.59 30.55
CA GLU A 93 9.53 -3.48 29.95
C GLU A 93 9.62 -2.54 28.73
N SER A 94 10.64 -1.67 28.75
CA SER A 94 11.00 -0.75 27.66
C SER A 94 11.87 -1.39 26.58
N SER A 95 11.98 -2.73 26.55
CA SER A 95 12.77 -3.44 25.54
C SER A 95 12.12 -3.30 24.16
N LEU A 96 12.92 -3.40 23.10
CA LEU A 96 12.40 -3.34 21.73
C LEU A 96 11.48 -4.54 21.43
N GLN A 97 11.80 -5.71 22.01
CA GLN A 97 10.93 -6.88 21.93
C GLN A 97 9.61 -6.69 22.68
N GLY A 98 9.62 -6.10 23.89
CA GLY A 98 8.40 -5.74 24.63
C GLY A 98 7.50 -4.80 23.83
N THR A 99 8.09 -3.74 23.27
CA THR A 99 7.40 -2.77 22.39
C THR A 99 6.77 -3.45 21.17
N THR A 100 7.47 -4.41 20.59
CA THR A 100 6.99 -5.18 19.43
C THR A 100 5.81 -6.08 19.80
N ASN A 101 5.84 -6.72 20.97
CA ASN A 101 4.74 -7.55 21.46
C ASN A 101 3.46 -6.71 21.67
N LEU A 102 3.60 -5.49 22.19
CA LEU A 102 2.48 -4.54 22.32
C LEU A 102 1.91 -4.14 20.96
N MET A 103 2.79 -3.85 19.99
CA MET A 103 2.38 -3.53 18.62
C MET A 103 1.62 -4.69 17.95
N LEU A 104 2.01 -5.95 18.22
CA LEU A 104 1.29 -7.12 17.70
C LEU A 104 -0.14 -7.18 18.21
N ILE A 105 -0.35 -6.95 19.51
CA ILE A 105 -1.67 -6.95 20.15
C ILE A 105 -2.51 -5.78 19.62
N ALA A 106 -1.89 -4.62 19.42
CA ALA A 106 -2.54 -3.47 18.81
C ALA A 106 -3.04 -3.78 17.39
N TRP A 107 -2.14 -4.29 16.55
CA TRP A 107 -2.49 -4.71 15.20
C TRP A 107 -3.62 -5.74 15.16
N LEU A 108 -3.56 -6.78 15.99
CA LEU A 108 -4.60 -7.81 16.07
C LEU A 108 -5.97 -7.22 16.43
N GLY A 109 -6.01 -6.32 17.40
CA GLY A 109 -7.25 -5.66 17.82
C GLY A 109 -7.82 -4.75 16.74
N VAL A 110 -7.00 -3.92 16.09
CA VAL A 110 -7.44 -3.05 15.00
C VAL A 110 -7.90 -3.87 13.79
N LEU A 111 -7.19 -4.94 13.45
CA LEU A 111 -7.59 -5.86 12.40
C LEU A 111 -8.95 -6.49 12.72
N ALA A 112 -9.12 -7.05 13.91
CA ALA A 112 -10.39 -7.65 14.34
C ALA A 112 -11.54 -6.63 14.29
N ALA A 113 -11.32 -5.43 14.84
CA ALA A 113 -12.31 -4.35 14.82
C ALA A 113 -12.66 -3.93 13.38
N SER A 114 -11.69 -3.90 12.46
CA SER A 114 -11.93 -3.53 11.06
C SER A 114 -12.88 -4.50 10.36
N TYR A 115 -12.74 -5.80 10.60
CA TYR A 115 -13.62 -6.84 10.06
C TYR A 115 -14.97 -6.85 10.77
N ALA A 116 -15.00 -6.77 12.11
CA ALA A 116 -16.22 -6.76 12.90
C ALA A 116 -17.13 -5.57 12.56
N LEU A 117 -16.56 -4.37 12.42
CA LEU A 117 -17.31 -3.14 12.10
C LEU A 117 -17.39 -2.88 10.59
N ASN A 118 -16.87 -3.81 9.78
CA ASN A 118 -16.81 -3.74 8.32
C ASN A 118 -16.35 -2.35 7.86
N SER A 119 -15.21 -1.88 8.38
CA SER A 119 -14.64 -0.55 8.18
C SER A 119 -13.39 -0.62 7.31
N SER A 120 -13.51 -0.21 6.04
CA SER A 120 -12.38 -0.17 5.10
C SER A 120 -11.29 0.80 5.54
N ALA A 121 -11.63 1.87 6.26
CA ALA A 121 -10.66 2.86 6.71
C ALA A 121 -9.85 2.34 7.91
N SER A 122 -10.50 1.68 8.88
CA SER A 122 -9.80 1.00 9.98
C SER A 122 -8.93 -0.16 9.48
N LEU A 123 -9.34 -0.83 8.40
CA LEU A 123 -8.50 -1.85 7.75
C LEU A 123 -7.18 -1.26 7.24
N VAL A 124 -7.19 -0.04 6.68
CA VAL A 124 -5.95 0.63 6.26
C VAL A 124 -5.00 0.84 7.44
N VAL A 125 -5.54 1.25 8.60
CA VAL A 125 -4.74 1.40 9.82
C VAL A 125 -4.09 0.07 10.20
N ALA A 126 -4.85 -1.03 10.18
CA ALA A 126 -4.28 -2.37 10.43
C ALA A 126 -3.19 -2.77 9.42
N LEU A 127 -3.30 -2.38 8.15
CA LEU A 127 -2.25 -2.68 7.16
C LEU A 127 -0.96 -1.91 7.45
N VAL A 128 -1.07 -0.64 7.87
CA VAL A 128 0.07 0.19 8.24
C VAL A 128 0.73 -0.35 9.52
N GLU A 129 -0.08 -0.64 10.55
CA GLU A 129 0.40 -1.24 11.81
C GLU A 129 1.08 -2.59 11.59
N PHE A 130 0.61 -3.41 10.64
CA PHE A 130 1.25 -4.67 10.30
C PHE A 130 2.69 -4.48 9.80
N VAL A 131 2.90 -3.50 8.92
CA VAL A 131 4.23 -3.18 8.39
C VAL A 131 5.13 -2.64 9.50
N ILE A 132 4.62 -1.72 10.33
CA ILE A 132 5.35 -1.18 11.48
C ILE A 132 5.76 -2.30 12.45
N TRP A 133 4.84 -3.21 12.78
CA TRP A 133 5.12 -4.35 13.63
C TRP A 133 6.24 -5.22 13.06
N LEU A 134 6.19 -5.55 11.76
CA LEU A 134 7.25 -6.33 11.11
C LEU A 134 8.61 -5.63 11.17
N SER A 135 8.65 -4.31 10.97
CA SER A 135 9.88 -3.52 11.10
C SER A 135 10.45 -3.58 12.51
N LEU A 136 9.60 -3.33 13.51
CA LEU A 136 10.01 -3.37 14.92
C LEU A 136 10.48 -4.76 15.32
N GLN A 137 9.77 -5.82 14.90
CA GLN A 137 10.17 -7.21 15.17
C GLN A 137 11.49 -7.57 14.53
N PHE A 138 11.75 -7.08 13.32
CA PHE A 138 13.04 -7.28 12.67
C PHE A 138 14.18 -6.66 13.48
N PHE A 139 14.04 -5.39 13.90
CA PHE A 139 15.06 -4.72 14.70
C PHE A 139 15.18 -5.29 16.12
N ALA A 140 14.08 -5.74 16.72
CA ALA A 140 14.09 -6.38 18.04
C ALA A 140 15.00 -7.62 18.09
N PHE A 141 15.12 -8.37 17.00
CA PHE A 141 16.04 -9.51 16.94
C PHE A 141 17.54 -9.13 16.98
N TYR A 142 17.85 -7.88 16.66
CA TYR A 142 19.21 -7.34 16.70
C TYR A 142 19.51 -6.57 17.99
N ASP A 143 18.51 -6.18 18.77
CA ASP A 143 18.65 -5.44 20.04
C ASP A 143 19.53 -6.21 21.05
N ASP A 144 19.29 -7.51 21.21
CA ASP A 144 20.05 -8.37 22.13
C ASP A 144 21.43 -8.81 21.58
N ASN A 145 21.69 -8.61 20.28
CA ASN A 145 22.87 -9.14 19.58
C ASN A 145 23.78 -8.01 19.09
N TYR A 146 24.45 -7.33 20.03
CA TYR A 146 25.34 -6.18 19.80
C TYR A 146 26.39 -6.37 18.68
N TYR A 147 26.77 -7.61 18.36
CA TYR A 147 27.80 -7.94 17.36
C TYR A 147 27.24 -8.35 15.98
N ARG A 148 25.93 -8.25 15.73
CA ARG A 148 25.35 -8.54 14.41
C ARG A 148 24.74 -7.29 13.80
N ASP A 149 25.33 -6.84 12.69
CA ASP A 149 24.71 -5.80 11.88
C ASP A 149 23.42 -6.30 11.22
N PRO A 150 22.37 -5.47 11.17
CA PRO A 150 21.11 -5.82 10.53
C PRO A 150 21.31 -6.03 9.02
N SER A 151 20.89 -7.19 8.52
CA SER A 151 20.86 -7.44 7.07
C SER A 151 19.59 -6.84 6.48
N PHE A 152 19.66 -5.60 5.99
CA PHE A 152 18.51 -4.91 5.40
C PHE A 152 17.88 -5.67 4.23
N GLY A 153 18.63 -6.52 3.53
CA GLY A 153 18.17 -7.38 2.45
C GLY A 153 17.16 -8.42 2.93
N LEU A 154 17.32 -8.96 4.15
CA LEU A 154 16.30 -9.82 4.76
C LEU A 154 15.01 -9.04 5.04
N LEU A 155 15.12 -7.82 5.56
CA LEU A 155 13.97 -6.93 5.76
C LEU A 155 13.27 -6.59 4.44
N THR A 156 14.04 -6.35 3.38
CA THR A 156 13.56 -6.09 2.03
C THR A 156 12.82 -7.30 1.45
N ILE A 157 13.29 -8.53 1.69
CA ILE A 157 12.57 -9.75 1.29
C ILE A 157 11.27 -9.91 2.08
N ILE A 158 11.27 -9.63 3.39
CA ILE A 158 10.04 -9.60 4.21
C ILE A 158 9.03 -8.63 3.58
N TYR A 159 9.47 -7.42 3.25
CA TYR A 159 8.59 -6.42 2.63
C TYR A 159 8.05 -6.88 1.28
N LEU A 160 8.87 -7.50 0.42
CA LEU A 160 8.37 -8.06 -0.84
C LEU A 160 7.32 -9.17 -0.59
N ALA A 161 7.56 -10.04 0.38
CA ALA A 161 6.62 -11.10 0.77
C ALA A 161 5.28 -10.53 1.29
N VAL A 162 5.31 -9.42 2.04
CA VAL A 162 4.09 -8.70 2.45
C VAL A 162 3.28 -8.23 1.23
N GLY A 163 3.94 -7.71 0.20
CA GLY A 163 3.26 -7.33 -1.04
C GLY A 163 2.54 -8.50 -1.71
N VAL A 164 3.18 -9.67 -1.77
CA VAL A 164 2.57 -10.92 -2.28
C VAL A 164 1.40 -11.36 -1.40
N LEU A 165 1.55 -11.27 -0.08
CA LEU A 165 0.50 -11.61 0.90
C LEU A 165 -0.74 -10.72 0.72
N LEU A 166 -0.56 -9.40 0.61
CA LEU A 166 -1.64 -8.44 0.38
C LEU A 166 -2.37 -8.72 -0.94
N TYR A 167 -1.63 -9.10 -1.99
CA TYR A 167 -2.23 -9.49 -3.26
C TYR A 167 -3.06 -10.79 -3.14
N GLY A 168 -2.53 -11.80 -2.44
CA GLY A 168 -3.27 -13.04 -2.15
C GLY A 168 -4.57 -12.77 -1.38
N MET A 169 -4.51 -11.88 -0.37
CA MET A 169 -5.69 -11.42 0.37
C MET A 169 -6.70 -10.68 -0.50
N SER A 170 -6.23 -9.87 -1.46
CA SER A 170 -7.09 -9.21 -2.45
C SER A 170 -7.88 -10.23 -3.27
N LEU A 171 -7.21 -11.26 -3.80
CA LEU A 171 -7.85 -12.32 -4.58
C LEU A 171 -8.91 -13.08 -3.76
N LEU A 172 -8.57 -13.45 -2.52
CA LEU A 172 -9.48 -14.18 -1.62
C LEU A 172 -10.77 -13.38 -1.34
N HIS A 173 -10.63 -12.08 -1.06
CA HIS A 173 -11.79 -11.22 -0.77
C HIS A 173 -12.62 -10.91 -2.00
N ARG A 174 -11.98 -10.72 -3.17
CA ARG A 174 -12.70 -10.55 -4.44
C ARG A 174 -13.49 -11.80 -4.81
N ALA A 175 -12.93 -12.99 -4.58
CA ALA A 175 -13.64 -14.24 -4.79
C ALA A 175 -14.89 -14.37 -3.91
N ARG A 176 -14.85 -13.84 -2.68
CA ARG A 176 -15.99 -13.78 -1.74
C ARG A 176 -16.90 -12.55 -1.93
N GLN A 177 -16.67 -11.74 -2.97
CA GLN A 177 -17.38 -10.47 -3.23
C GLN A 177 -17.35 -9.49 -2.04
N HIS A 178 -16.36 -9.62 -1.15
CA HIS A 178 -16.22 -8.73 -0.02
C HIS A 178 -15.56 -7.41 -0.46
N LYS A 179 -16.07 -6.28 0.03
CA LYS A 179 -15.59 -4.94 -0.36
C LYS A 179 -14.10 -4.70 -0.08
N PHE A 180 -13.54 -5.44 0.89
CA PHE A 180 -12.12 -5.37 1.24
C PHE A 180 -11.20 -5.84 0.11
N GLY A 181 -11.69 -6.62 -0.85
CA GLY A 181 -10.91 -7.02 -2.01
C GLY A 181 -10.32 -5.83 -2.76
N SER A 182 -11.12 -4.78 -2.96
CA SER A 182 -10.64 -3.54 -3.59
C SER A 182 -9.66 -2.74 -2.74
N VAL A 183 -9.78 -2.83 -1.40
CA VAL A 183 -8.87 -2.17 -0.47
C VAL A 183 -7.50 -2.84 -0.51
N TYR A 184 -7.46 -4.16 -0.34
CA TYR A 184 -6.21 -4.93 -0.44
C TYR A 184 -5.55 -4.76 -1.82
N GLN A 185 -6.31 -4.76 -2.91
CA GLN A 185 -5.79 -4.54 -4.25
C GLN A 185 -5.11 -3.17 -4.39
N TRP A 186 -5.79 -2.11 -3.98
CA TRP A 186 -5.26 -0.75 -4.06
C TRP A 186 -3.99 -0.59 -3.24
N TRP A 187 -4.01 -1.10 -2.00
CA TRP A 187 -2.86 -1.03 -1.11
C TRP A 187 -1.70 -1.93 -1.54
N THR A 188 -1.96 -3.07 -2.19
CA THR A 188 -0.90 -3.87 -2.83
C THR A 188 -0.14 -3.06 -3.87
N GLY A 189 -0.86 -2.40 -4.79
CA GLY A 189 -0.25 -1.58 -5.83
C GLY A 189 0.53 -0.38 -5.26
N PHE A 190 -0.08 0.34 -4.32
CA PHE A 190 0.59 1.46 -3.63
C PHE A 190 1.85 0.98 -2.89
N TYR A 191 1.75 -0.12 -2.16
CA TYR A 191 2.85 -0.68 -1.38
C TYR A 191 4.01 -1.16 -2.26
N LEU A 192 3.75 -1.93 -3.32
CA LEU A 192 4.80 -2.40 -4.22
C LEU A 192 5.48 -1.23 -4.96
N LEU A 193 4.74 -0.17 -5.29
CA LEU A 193 5.31 1.05 -5.86
C LEU A 193 6.16 1.81 -4.85
N LEU A 194 5.68 1.95 -3.61
CA LEU A 194 6.45 2.58 -2.54
C LEU A 194 7.74 1.81 -2.26
N PHE A 195 7.66 0.49 -2.27
CA PHE A 195 8.81 -0.38 -2.08
C PHE A 195 9.82 -0.27 -3.24
N ALA A 196 9.35 -0.27 -4.50
CA ALA A 196 10.19 -0.03 -5.66
C ALA A 196 10.83 1.37 -5.64
N TYR A 197 10.08 2.37 -5.18
CA TYR A 197 10.56 3.72 -4.96
C TYR A 197 11.68 3.79 -3.91
N ILE A 198 11.56 3.04 -2.80
CA ILE A 198 12.64 2.99 -1.80
C ILE A 198 13.88 2.30 -2.39
N LEU A 199 13.71 1.21 -3.14
CA LEU A 199 14.82 0.50 -3.78
C LEU A 199 15.50 1.27 -4.93
N SER A 200 14.89 2.34 -5.43
CA SER A 200 15.51 3.17 -6.47
C SER A 200 16.48 4.20 -5.90
N PHE A 201 16.61 4.34 -4.57
CA PHE A 201 17.62 5.18 -3.96
C PHE A 201 19.00 4.51 -3.96
N GLN A 202 20.01 5.26 -4.42
CA GLN A 202 21.39 4.80 -4.46
C GLN A 202 21.93 4.45 -3.07
N ILE A 203 21.49 5.18 -2.05
CA ILE A 203 21.90 4.96 -0.65
C ILE A 203 21.39 3.64 -0.06
N VAL A 204 20.37 3.02 -0.66
CA VAL A 204 19.76 1.81 -0.10
C VAL A 204 20.44 0.53 -0.60
N LEU A 205 20.88 0.52 -1.87
CA LEU A 205 21.37 -0.71 -2.53
C LEU A 205 22.64 -1.31 -1.89
N PRO A 206 23.69 -0.54 -1.53
CA PRO A 206 24.89 -1.10 -0.90
C PRO A 206 24.61 -1.72 0.47
N HIS A 207 23.61 -1.20 1.20
CA HIS A 207 23.30 -1.61 2.57
C HIS A 207 22.41 -2.86 2.66
N LEU A 208 21.87 -3.35 1.53
CA LEU A 208 21.01 -4.54 1.56
C LEU A 208 21.76 -5.76 2.12
N TRP A 209 23.05 -5.93 1.82
CA TRP A 209 23.76 -7.16 2.19
C TRP A 209 24.99 -6.93 3.09
N SER A 210 24.99 -5.87 3.89
CA SER A 210 26.10 -5.54 4.80
C SER A 210 26.31 -6.57 5.93
N GLY A 211 25.28 -7.33 6.31
CA GLY A 211 25.35 -8.33 7.39
C GLY A 211 25.61 -9.77 6.92
N ARG A 212 26.31 -10.58 7.74
CA ARG A 212 26.46 -12.03 7.50
C ARG A 212 25.10 -12.74 7.63
N VAL A 213 24.67 -13.39 6.55
CA VAL A 213 23.44 -14.20 6.55
C VAL A 213 23.74 -15.58 7.09
N GLY A 214 23.48 -15.78 8.38
CA GLY A 214 23.50 -17.10 9.03
C GLY A 214 22.12 -17.50 9.54
N PHE A 215 21.97 -18.75 9.97
CA PHE A 215 20.75 -19.19 10.65
C PHE A 215 20.51 -18.31 11.89
N SER A 216 19.39 -17.60 11.90
CA SER A 216 19.10 -16.52 12.85
C SER A 216 17.60 -16.24 12.91
N ALA A 217 17.13 -15.61 13.99
CA ALA A 217 15.72 -15.28 14.16
C ALA A 217 15.11 -14.44 13.01
N PRO A 218 15.81 -13.42 12.44
CA PRO A 218 15.31 -12.70 11.26
C PRO A 218 15.12 -13.60 10.03
N LEU A 219 16.01 -14.58 9.82
CA LEU A 219 15.88 -15.53 8.71
C LEU A 219 14.65 -16.44 8.91
N ILE A 220 14.39 -16.88 10.14
CA ILE A 220 13.18 -17.64 10.47
C ILE A 220 11.93 -16.79 10.19
N LEU A 221 11.93 -15.51 10.58
CA LEU A 221 10.84 -14.60 10.28
C LEU A 221 10.59 -14.46 8.76
N VAL A 222 11.66 -14.31 7.95
CA VAL A 222 11.58 -14.30 6.48
C VAL A 222 10.89 -15.56 5.96
N ILE A 223 11.32 -16.74 6.42
CA ILE A 223 10.77 -18.03 6.01
C ILE A 223 9.28 -18.11 6.36
N VAL A 224 8.91 -17.76 7.59
CA VAL A 224 7.52 -17.80 8.07
C VAL A 224 6.62 -16.86 7.27
N VAL A 225 7.03 -15.60 7.09
CA VAL A 225 6.24 -14.59 6.34
C VAL A 225 6.13 -14.99 4.87
N THR A 226 7.20 -15.49 4.26
CA THR A 226 7.18 -15.95 2.86
C THR A 226 6.29 -17.17 2.68
N ALA A 227 6.39 -18.16 3.57
CA ALA A 227 5.52 -19.33 3.54
C ALA A 227 4.04 -18.92 3.67
N LEU A 228 3.72 -18.02 4.61
CA LEU A 228 2.38 -17.48 4.77
C LEU A 228 1.90 -16.75 3.50
N ALA A 229 2.74 -15.91 2.91
CA ALA A 229 2.42 -15.19 1.67
C ALA A 229 2.10 -16.16 0.53
N LEU A 230 2.89 -17.23 0.37
CA LEU A 230 2.66 -18.26 -0.66
C LEU A 230 1.38 -19.05 -0.41
N ILE A 231 1.09 -19.45 0.84
CA ILE A 231 -0.15 -20.16 1.20
C ILE A 231 -1.38 -19.28 0.91
N VAL A 232 -1.34 -18.01 1.31
CA VAL A 232 -2.43 -17.04 1.08
C VAL A 232 -2.59 -16.75 -0.42
N MET A 233 -1.48 -16.65 -1.17
CA MET A 233 -1.52 -16.47 -2.61
C MET A 233 -2.12 -17.68 -3.33
N GLN A 234 -1.68 -18.90 -3.00
CA GLN A 234 -2.21 -20.14 -3.58
C GLN A 234 -3.70 -20.30 -3.29
N SER A 235 -4.13 -20.09 -2.04
CA SER A 235 -5.55 -20.14 -1.67
C SER A 235 -6.35 -19.05 -2.40
N GLY A 236 -5.86 -17.82 -2.47
CA GLY A 236 -6.45 -16.73 -3.23
C GLY A 236 -6.66 -17.08 -4.71
N LEU A 237 -5.67 -17.69 -5.36
CA LEU A 237 -5.75 -18.14 -6.75
C LEU A 237 -6.80 -19.24 -6.94
N ILE A 238 -6.87 -20.23 -6.05
CA ILE A 238 -7.85 -21.33 -6.11
C ILE A 238 -9.27 -20.75 -6.02
N PHE A 239 -9.54 -19.87 -5.06
CA PHE A 239 -10.85 -19.25 -4.90
C PHE A 239 -11.19 -18.28 -6.05
N ALA A 240 -10.23 -17.50 -6.53
CA ALA A 240 -10.42 -16.60 -7.67
C ALA A 240 -10.73 -17.37 -8.96
N LYS A 241 -10.07 -18.51 -9.20
CA LYS A 241 -10.35 -19.38 -10.35
C LYS A 241 -11.74 -20.01 -10.27
N ARG A 242 -12.15 -20.48 -9.09
CA ARG A 242 -13.49 -21.06 -8.86
C ARG A 242 -14.61 -20.03 -9.02
N SER A 243 -14.40 -18.79 -8.58
CA SER A 243 -15.39 -17.72 -8.65
C SER A 243 -15.47 -17.02 -10.03
N GLY A 244 -14.56 -17.33 -10.96
CA GLY A 244 -14.50 -16.68 -12.28
C GLY A 244 -14.01 -15.22 -12.25
N ASN A 245 -13.68 -14.67 -11.07
CA ASN A 245 -13.29 -13.26 -10.88
C ASN A 245 -11.78 -13.00 -11.06
N LEU A 246 -11.08 -13.84 -11.83
CA LEU A 246 -9.63 -13.75 -12.02
C LEU A 246 -9.29 -12.88 -13.25
N ASN A 247 -8.62 -11.76 -13.02
CA ASN A 247 -8.06 -10.93 -14.08
C ASN A 247 -6.63 -11.38 -14.42
N LYS A 248 -6.49 -12.15 -15.52
CA LYS A 248 -5.18 -12.71 -15.93
C LYS A 248 -4.11 -11.64 -16.18
N ARG A 249 -4.48 -10.48 -16.74
CA ARG A 249 -3.54 -9.39 -17.04
C ARG A 249 -2.96 -8.78 -15.76
N GLU A 250 -3.82 -8.58 -14.76
CA GLU A 250 -3.42 -8.07 -13.44
C GLU A 250 -2.47 -9.05 -12.73
N LEU A 251 -2.82 -10.35 -12.75
CA LEU A 251 -1.99 -11.40 -12.15
C LEU A 251 -0.60 -11.45 -12.78
N ILE A 252 -0.52 -11.44 -14.12
CA ILE A 252 0.76 -11.44 -14.84
C ILE A 252 1.56 -10.18 -14.48
N GLY A 253 0.94 -9.00 -14.46
CA GLY A 253 1.60 -7.75 -14.13
C GLY A 253 2.19 -7.73 -12.73
N VAL A 254 1.42 -8.14 -11.71
CA VAL A 254 1.89 -8.21 -10.33
C VAL A 254 3.02 -9.24 -10.19
N SER A 255 2.86 -10.44 -10.77
CA SER A 255 3.90 -11.46 -10.72
C SER A 255 5.21 -10.99 -11.37
N LEU A 256 5.16 -10.45 -12.59
CA LEU A 256 6.34 -9.92 -13.27
C LEU A 256 7.02 -8.80 -12.47
N PHE A 257 6.24 -7.90 -11.87
CA PHE A 257 6.78 -6.82 -11.06
C PHE A 257 7.46 -7.34 -9.78
N THR A 258 6.85 -8.31 -9.09
CA THR A 258 7.47 -8.93 -7.92
C THR A 258 8.75 -9.69 -8.27
N ILE A 259 8.78 -10.38 -9.43
CA ILE A 259 9.99 -11.06 -9.92
C ILE A 259 11.09 -10.05 -10.24
N PHE A 260 10.76 -8.94 -10.91
CA PHE A 260 11.70 -7.86 -11.18
C PHE A 260 12.31 -7.32 -9.89
N LEU A 261 11.49 -7.02 -8.88
CA LEU A 261 11.96 -6.53 -7.58
C LEU A 261 12.86 -7.56 -6.90
N MET A 262 12.52 -8.86 -6.96
CA MET A 262 13.37 -9.93 -6.44
C MET A 262 14.72 -9.99 -7.16
N LEU A 263 14.74 -9.82 -8.49
CA LEU A 263 15.98 -9.81 -9.27
C LEU A 263 16.87 -8.61 -8.91
N VAL A 264 16.30 -7.43 -8.66
CA VAL A 264 17.05 -6.26 -8.17
C VAL A 264 17.66 -6.54 -6.81
N ILE A 265 16.93 -7.18 -5.89
CA ILE A 265 17.43 -7.54 -4.57
C ILE A 265 18.57 -8.56 -4.68
N ILE A 266 18.41 -9.61 -5.49
CA ILE A 266 19.43 -10.66 -5.66
C ILE A 266 20.67 -10.12 -6.38
N SER A 267 20.53 -9.23 -7.38
CA SER A 267 21.68 -8.72 -8.14
C SER A 267 22.66 -7.94 -7.24
N THR A 268 22.17 -7.28 -6.19
CA THR A 268 23.03 -6.59 -5.22
C THR A 268 23.93 -7.53 -4.41
N ILE A 269 23.52 -8.79 -4.15
CA ILE A 269 24.38 -9.82 -3.53
C ILE A 269 25.63 -10.03 -4.37
N TYR A 270 25.43 -10.17 -5.69
CA TYR A 270 26.52 -10.46 -6.62
C TYR A 270 27.49 -9.28 -6.74
N SER A 271 26.98 -8.06 -6.65
CA SER A 271 27.78 -6.83 -6.73
C SER A 271 28.64 -6.59 -5.49
N ILE A 272 28.11 -6.78 -4.28
CA ILE A 272 28.83 -6.50 -3.02
C ILE A 272 29.87 -7.59 -2.71
N GLY A 273 29.58 -8.85 -3.05
CA GLY A 273 30.49 -9.97 -2.76
C GLY A 273 31.81 -9.99 -3.54
N LYS A 274 32.08 -8.97 -4.38
CA LYS A 274 33.30 -8.84 -5.19
C LYS A 274 34.27 -7.76 -4.70
N GLU A 275 33.79 -6.75 -3.97
CA GLU A 275 34.60 -5.63 -3.49
C GLU A 275 34.76 -5.72 -1.96
N GLY A 276 35.98 -5.49 -1.48
CA GLY A 276 36.37 -5.70 -0.10
C GLY A 276 37.88 -5.78 0.06
N TYR A 277 38.33 -6.15 1.25
CA TYR A 277 39.74 -6.27 1.56
C TYR A 277 40.08 -7.64 2.11
N CYS A 278 41.30 -8.07 1.83
CA CYS A 278 41.84 -9.32 2.32
C CYS A 278 42.65 -9.05 3.59
N ASN A 279 42.12 -9.48 4.73
CA ASN A 279 42.73 -9.27 6.04
C ASN A 279 43.45 -10.53 6.53
N SER A 280 44.50 -10.36 7.33
CA SER A 280 45.17 -11.48 8.00
C SER A 280 44.36 -11.96 9.21
N ARG A 281 44.24 -13.29 9.39
CA ARG A 281 43.67 -13.89 10.60
C ARG A 281 44.55 -13.69 11.83
N ASN A 282 45.87 -13.69 11.65
CA ASN A 282 46.86 -13.55 12.71
C ASN A 282 47.86 -12.44 12.33
N TYR A 283 47.82 -11.31 13.04
CA TYR A 283 48.78 -10.20 12.85
C TYR A 283 50.24 -10.64 13.03
N ASN A 284 50.49 -11.69 13.82
CA ASN A 284 51.83 -12.13 14.20
C ASN A 284 52.50 -13.05 13.17
N GLU A 285 51.80 -13.52 12.14
CA GLU A 285 52.33 -14.49 11.16
C GLU A 285 52.87 -13.85 9.86
N GLY A 286 52.92 -12.50 9.78
CA GLY A 286 53.60 -11.80 8.68
C GLY A 286 53.01 -12.01 7.27
N ALA A 287 51.78 -12.54 7.15
CA ALA A 287 51.13 -12.73 5.87
C ALA A 287 50.68 -11.37 5.28
N ASP A 288 51.27 -10.97 4.15
CA ASP A 288 50.85 -9.79 3.39
C ASP A 288 49.59 -10.10 2.56
N CYS A 289 48.46 -10.20 3.25
CA CYS A 289 47.15 -10.46 2.64
C CYS A 289 46.68 -9.30 1.74
N ASN A 290 47.22 -8.09 1.92
CA ASN A 290 46.82 -6.90 1.17
C ASN A 290 47.06 -7.02 -0.34
N ARG A 291 48.00 -7.89 -0.75
CA ARG A 291 48.26 -8.20 -2.15
C ARG A 291 47.05 -8.78 -2.89
N PHE A 292 46.08 -9.32 -2.15
CA PHE A 292 44.87 -9.93 -2.69
C PHE A 292 43.61 -9.08 -2.49
N ASN A 293 43.75 -7.79 -2.15
CA ASN A 293 42.61 -6.90 -1.91
C ASN A 293 41.64 -6.81 -3.11
N ASP A 294 42.12 -6.95 -4.35
CA ASP A 294 41.26 -6.91 -5.54
C ASP A 294 40.79 -8.30 -6.01
N TYR A 295 41.21 -9.39 -5.34
CA TYR A 295 41.01 -10.76 -5.79
C TYR A 295 40.50 -11.66 -4.67
N ARG A 296 39.17 -11.65 -4.43
CA ARG A 296 38.52 -12.47 -3.41
C ARG A 296 38.87 -13.95 -3.46
N GLU A 297 38.90 -14.55 -4.65
CA GLU A 297 39.22 -15.98 -4.80
C GLU A 297 40.68 -16.27 -4.40
N SER A 298 41.61 -15.40 -4.79
CA SER A 298 43.01 -15.49 -4.38
C SER A 298 43.19 -15.31 -2.87
N CYS A 299 42.42 -14.41 -2.25
CA CYS A 299 42.41 -14.21 -0.80
C CYS A 299 41.90 -15.45 -0.05
N LEU A 300 40.83 -16.09 -0.54
CA LEU A 300 40.22 -17.27 0.10
C LEU A 300 41.06 -18.54 -0.06
N ASN A 301 41.96 -18.58 -1.05
CA ASN A 301 42.90 -19.68 -1.24
C ASN A 301 44.08 -19.64 -0.25
N GLU A 302 44.35 -18.49 0.37
CA GLU A 302 45.43 -18.32 1.34
C GLU A 302 44.96 -18.71 2.75
N LYS A 303 45.66 -19.66 3.41
CA LYS A 303 45.21 -20.23 4.70
C LYS A 303 45.09 -19.20 5.83
N ASN A 304 45.95 -18.18 5.79
CA ASN A 304 46.08 -17.18 6.85
C ASN A 304 45.30 -15.90 6.57
N CYS A 305 44.61 -15.80 5.44
CA CYS A 305 43.82 -14.65 5.08
C CYS A 305 42.32 -14.93 5.22
N TYR A 306 41.53 -13.87 5.35
CA TYR A 306 40.09 -13.92 5.23
C TYR A 306 39.59 -12.69 4.47
N TRP A 307 38.54 -12.89 3.69
CA TRP A 307 37.89 -11.80 2.97
C TRP A 307 36.93 -11.05 3.89
N SER A 308 37.13 -9.74 4.03
CA SER A 308 36.17 -8.84 4.63
C SER A 308 35.48 -8.05 3.51
N PRO A 309 34.15 -8.16 3.34
CA PRO A 309 33.42 -7.28 2.44
C PRO A 309 33.69 -5.81 2.80
N GLU A 310 33.64 -4.95 1.79
CA GLU A 310 33.79 -3.51 1.97
C GLU A 310 32.68 -2.99 2.89
N ASP A 311 33.05 -2.43 4.05
CA ASP A 311 32.10 -1.85 5.01
C ASP A 311 31.61 -0.49 4.50
N TYR A 312 30.42 -0.46 3.90
CA TYR A 312 29.68 0.78 3.61
C TYR A 312 28.92 1.32 4.85
N ASN A 313 29.41 1.03 6.06
CA ASN A 313 28.66 1.06 7.34
C ASN A 313 28.17 2.43 7.85
N GLY A 314 28.22 3.48 7.04
CA GLY A 314 27.50 4.72 7.31
C GLY A 314 26.31 4.87 6.37
N ILE A 315 25.07 4.76 6.88
CA ILE A 315 23.86 5.27 6.18
C ILE A 315 24.01 6.77 5.88
N PHE A 316 24.87 7.49 6.62
CA PHE A 316 25.17 8.92 6.44
C PHE A 316 26.67 9.24 6.29
N GLY A 317 27.52 8.25 5.98
CA GLY A 317 28.96 8.51 5.94
C GLY A 317 29.84 7.28 5.74
N GLY A 318 30.04 6.93 4.47
CA GLY A 318 31.18 6.12 4.03
C GLY A 318 31.86 6.86 2.88
N ASN A 319 33.14 7.23 3.03
CA ASN A 319 33.91 8.01 2.05
C ASN A 319 34.33 7.20 0.80
N LYS A 320 33.58 6.15 0.42
CA LYS A 320 33.98 5.26 -0.66
C LYS A 320 32.88 5.11 -1.69
N ASN A 321 33.27 5.29 -2.96
CA ASN A 321 32.38 5.18 -4.10
C ASN A 321 31.93 3.73 -4.28
N PRO A 322 30.63 3.46 -4.50
CA PRO A 322 30.16 2.10 -4.74
C PRO A 322 30.66 1.56 -6.10
N PRO A 323 30.77 0.22 -6.25
CA PRO A 323 31.15 -0.46 -7.48
C PRO A 323 30.41 0.07 -8.69
N ILE A 324 31.07 0.10 -9.86
CA ILE A 324 30.40 0.38 -11.15
C ILE A 324 29.19 -0.55 -11.36
N SER A 325 29.26 -1.79 -10.89
CA SER A 325 28.14 -2.73 -10.97
C SER A 325 26.90 -2.28 -10.19
N LEU A 326 27.06 -1.67 -9.00
CA LEU A 326 25.95 -1.12 -8.23
C LEU A 326 25.36 0.12 -8.90
N TRP A 327 26.21 0.96 -9.52
CA TRP A 327 25.73 2.07 -10.36
C TRP A 327 24.85 1.58 -11.52
N LEU A 328 25.25 0.49 -12.20
CA LEU A 328 24.44 -0.10 -13.27
C LEU A 328 23.10 -0.63 -12.75
N VAL A 329 23.09 -1.33 -11.61
CA VAL A 329 21.85 -1.79 -10.98
C VAL A 329 20.94 -0.61 -10.60
N TRP A 330 21.52 0.45 -10.04
CA TRP A 330 20.79 1.66 -9.68
C TRP A 330 20.16 2.36 -10.89
N ILE A 331 20.93 2.60 -11.95
CA ILE A 331 20.43 3.23 -13.20
C ILE A 331 19.32 2.37 -13.79
N PHE A 332 19.54 1.07 -13.92
CA PHE A 332 18.56 0.14 -14.47
C PHE A 332 17.27 0.11 -13.65
N SER A 333 17.39 0.04 -12.32
CA SER A 333 16.24 0.05 -11.39
C SER A 333 15.40 1.31 -11.56
N ASN A 334 16.04 2.48 -11.70
CA ASN A 334 15.37 3.76 -11.94
C ASN A 334 14.68 3.83 -13.30
N LEU A 335 15.33 3.38 -14.37
CA LEU A 335 14.74 3.35 -15.72
C LEU A 335 13.49 2.46 -15.75
N VAL A 336 13.56 1.29 -15.13
CA VAL A 336 12.40 0.39 -15.03
C VAL A 336 11.31 0.99 -14.15
N PHE A 337 11.64 1.61 -13.02
CA PHE A 337 10.67 2.26 -12.16
C PHE A 337 9.92 3.39 -12.88
N LEU A 338 10.64 4.25 -13.62
CA LEU A 338 10.04 5.28 -14.46
C LEU A 338 9.16 4.66 -15.55
N GLY A 339 9.63 3.60 -16.21
CA GLY A 339 8.84 2.84 -17.18
C GLY A 339 7.53 2.31 -16.60
N ILE A 340 7.56 1.77 -15.38
CA ILE A 340 6.38 1.28 -14.66
C ILE A 340 5.41 2.41 -14.36
N ILE A 341 5.90 3.56 -13.89
CA ILE A 341 5.06 4.75 -13.66
C ILE A 341 4.34 5.15 -14.95
N LEU A 342 5.05 5.20 -16.08
CA LEU A 342 4.46 5.51 -17.38
C LEU A 342 3.43 4.48 -17.81
N VAL A 343 3.70 3.19 -17.63
CA VAL A 343 2.75 2.10 -17.90
C VAL A 343 1.50 2.22 -17.04
N ILE A 344 1.63 2.58 -15.75
CA ILE A 344 0.50 2.78 -14.85
C ILE A 344 -0.35 3.97 -15.28
N ILE A 345 0.28 5.09 -15.65
CA ILE A 345 -0.42 6.26 -16.17
C ILE A 345 -1.14 5.90 -17.48
N GLY A 346 -0.46 5.23 -18.42
CA GLY A 346 -1.03 4.80 -19.70
C GLY A 346 -2.15 3.76 -19.56
N TYR A 347 -2.01 2.81 -18.64
CA TYR A 347 -3.07 1.86 -18.31
C TYR A 347 -4.26 2.57 -17.65
N GLY A 348 -4.00 3.50 -16.74
CA GLY A 348 -5.03 4.29 -16.06
C GLY A 348 -5.82 5.17 -17.02
N THR A 349 -5.16 5.77 -18.03
CA THR A 349 -5.82 6.55 -19.08
C THR A 349 -6.65 5.65 -19.99
N TRP A 350 -6.12 4.50 -20.43
CA TRP A 350 -6.87 3.54 -21.25
C TRP A 350 -8.11 3.01 -20.53
N GLN A 351 -7.99 2.67 -19.26
CA GLN A 351 -9.11 2.18 -18.45
C GLN A 351 -10.04 3.28 -17.92
N LYS A 352 -9.73 4.56 -18.22
CA LYS A 352 -10.47 5.73 -17.73
C LYS A 352 -10.65 5.71 -16.20
N GLN A 353 -9.61 5.32 -15.46
CA GLN A 353 -9.63 5.23 -13.99
C GLN A 353 -8.78 6.35 -13.35
N PRO A 354 -9.38 7.47 -12.91
CA PRO A 354 -8.64 8.61 -12.36
C PRO A 354 -7.78 8.26 -11.15
N ARG A 355 -8.22 7.26 -10.36
CA ARG A 355 -7.45 6.79 -9.20
C ARG A 355 -6.07 6.28 -9.61
N ILE A 356 -6.01 5.38 -10.59
CA ILE A 356 -4.75 4.79 -11.08
C ILE A 356 -3.85 5.87 -11.70
N ILE A 357 -4.43 6.80 -12.46
CA ILE A 357 -3.68 7.92 -13.05
C ILE A 357 -3.05 8.78 -11.95
N ASN A 358 -3.82 9.16 -10.93
CA ASN A 358 -3.33 9.98 -9.82
C ASN A 358 -2.24 9.27 -9.01
N LEU A 359 -2.31 7.94 -8.88
CA LEU A 359 -1.27 7.15 -8.22
C LEU A 359 0.05 7.20 -9.00
N GLY A 360 0.01 7.01 -10.32
CA GLY A 360 1.21 7.13 -11.16
C GLY A 360 1.80 8.54 -11.14
N ILE A 361 0.96 9.57 -11.26
CA ILE A 361 1.39 10.98 -11.17
C ILE A 361 1.99 11.30 -9.80
N PHE A 362 1.42 10.78 -8.72
CA PHE A 362 1.93 10.97 -7.37
C PHE A 362 3.36 10.43 -7.25
N PHE A 363 3.59 9.17 -7.65
CA PHE A 363 4.94 8.58 -7.61
C PHE A 363 5.91 9.25 -8.60
N PHE A 364 5.44 9.71 -9.76
CA PHE A 364 6.25 10.50 -10.68
C PHE A 364 6.73 11.81 -10.06
N ALA A 365 5.82 12.56 -9.43
CA ALA A 365 6.14 13.82 -8.78
C ALA A 365 7.06 13.60 -7.57
N LEU A 366 6.80 12.55 -6.79
CA LEU A 366 7.63 12.15 -5.65
C LEU A 366 9.05 11.77 -6.10
N ASP A 367 9.18 10.99 -7.18
CA ASP A 367 10.48 10.60 -7.74
C ASP A 367 11.28 11.83 -8.18
N ILE A 368 10.70 12.72 -9.01
CA ILE A 368 11.37 13.96 -9.43
C ILE A 368 11.82 14.78 -8.22
N LEU A 369 10.93 15.01 -7.26
CA LEU A 369 11.23 15.81 -6.07
C LEU A 369 12.39 15.20 -5.27
N SER A 370 12.37 13.89 -5.05
CA SER A 370 13.40 13.22 -4.27
C SER A 370 14.75 13.12 -4.99
N ARG A 371 14.76 12.92 -6.31
CA ARG A 371 15.99 12.94 -7.13
C ARG A 371 16.64 14.32 -7.13
N TYR A 372 15.81 15.35 -7.21
CA TYR A 372 16.25 16.72 -7.12
C TYR A 372 16.89 17.02 -5.75
N ILE A 373 16.24 16.59 -4.66
CA ILE A 373 16.81 16.72 -3.30
C ILE A 373 18.11 15.92 -3.17
N GLY A 374 18.16 14.69 -3.69
CA GLY A 374 19.37 13.85 -3.68
C GLY A 374 20.53 14.53 -4.38
N PHE A 375 20.32 15.08 -5.58
CA PHE A 375 21.33 15.85 -6.31
C PHE A 375 21.81 17.08 -5.51
N ILE A 376 20.91 17.78 -4.81
CA ILE A 376 21.32 18.90 -3.94
C ILE A 376 22.23 18.42 -2.80
N MET A 377 21.91 17.28 -2.18
CA MET A 377 22.72 16.70 -1.10
C MET A 377 24.09 16.24 -1.60
N ASP A 378 24.15 15.60 -2.77
CA ASP A 378 25.39 15.04 -3.32
C ASP A 378 26.37 16.13 -3.82
N PHE A 379 25.85 17.26 -4.34
CA PHE A 379 26.66 18.34 -4.91
C PHE A 379 26.87 19.52 -3.95
N TRP A 380 26.99 19.25 -2.64
CA TRP A 380 27.05 20.28 -1.60
C TRP A 380 28.22 21.25 -1.80
N GLY A 381 27.89 22.44 -2.33
CA GLY A 381 28.81 23.54 -2.62
C GLY A 381 28.02 24.79 -3.06
N TYR A 382 28.45 25.98 -2.65
CA TYR A 382 27.63 27.21 -2.80
C TYR A 382 27.29 27.57 -4.27
N THR A 383 28.19 27.27 -5.22
CA THR A 383 28.01 27.55 -6.66
C THR A 383 27.25 26.44 -7.40
N SER A 384 27.54 25.17 -7.13
CA SER A 384 26.84 24.01 -7.68
C SER A 384 25.38 23.96 -7.25
N LEU A 385 25.09 24.36 -6.00
CA LEU A 385 23.75 24.40 -5.46
C LEU A 385 22.89 25.45 -6.19
N ALA A 386 23.37 26.69 -6.37
CA ALA A 386 22.63 27.73 -7.09
C ALA A 386 22.27 27.31 -8.55
N ILE A 387 23.20 26.71 -9.28
CA ILE A 387 22.98 26.24 -10.66
C ILE A 387 21.95 25.11 -10.69
N THR A 388 22.04 24.15 -9.77
CA THR A 388 21.07 23.05 -9.64
C THR A 388 19.67 23.58 -9.35
N PHE A 389 19.55 24.56 -8.46
CA PHE A 389 18.27 25.16 -8.10
C PHE A 389 17.59 25.87 -9.26
N ILE A 390 18.36 26.60 -10.07
CA ILE A 390 17.86 27.30 -11.25
C ILE A 390 17.42 26.28 -12.32
N ILE A 391 18.27 25.30 -12.64
CA ILE A 391 17.97 24.30 -13.68
C ILE A 391 16.78 23.44 -13.27
N GLY A 392 16.76 22.93 -12.04
CA GLY A 392 15.65 22.12 -11.54
C GLY A 392 14.35 22.91 -11.42
N GLY A 393 14.41 24.17 -10.98
CA GLY A 393 13.25 25.07 -10.97
C GLY A 393 12.64 25.29 -12.35
N VAL A 394 13.49 25.55 -13.37
CA VAL A 394 13.05 25.71 -14.77
C VAL A 394 12.43 24.41 -15.30
N ILE A 395 13.05 23.25 -15.05
CA ILE A 395 12.52 21.94 -15.45
C ILE A 395 11.17 21.67 -14.79
N LEU A 396 11.01 21.96 -13.50
CA LEU A 396 9.75 21.77 -12.76
C LEU A 396 8.64 22.69 -13.28
N ILE A 397 8.93 23.95 -13.59
CA ILE A 397 7.95 24.90 -14.13
C ILE A 397 7.50 24.46 -15.52
N ILE A 398 8.44 24.12 -16.41
CA ILE A 398 8.15 23.65 -17.77
C ILE A 398 7.40 22.31 -17.73
N GLY A 399 7.88 21.37 -16.91
CA GLY A 399 7.27 20.06 -16.72
C GLY A 399 5.87 20.15 -16.12
N GLY A 400 5.66 20.99 -15.10
CA GLY A 400 4.36 21.25 -14.49
C GLY A 400 3.36 21.85 -15.49
N PHE A 401 3.80 22.79 -16.32
CA PHE A 401 2.96 23.37 -17.38
C PHE A 401 2.56 22.33 -18.44
N TYR A 402 3.53 21.53 -18.92
CA TYR A 402 3.26 20.50 -19.94
C TYR A 402 2.38 19.38 -19.40
N THR A 403 2.65 18.90 -18.19
CA THR A 403 1.86 17.84 -17.54
C THR A 403 0.43 18.28 -17.27
N GLU A 404 0.20 19.53 -16.81
CA GLU A 404 -1.15 20.05 -16.60
C GLU A 404 -1.89 20.26 -17.94
N LYS A 405 -1.19 20.69 -18.99
CA LYS A 405 -1.78 20.82 -20.34
C LYS A 405 -2.15 19.45 -20.94
N TRP A 406 -1.27 18.45 -20.78
CA TRP A 406 -1.54 17.06 -21.17
C TRP A 406 -2.71 16.49 -20.39
N ARG A 407 -2.72 16.63 -19.06
CA ARG A 407 -3.81 16.16 -18.19
C ARG A 407 -5.15 16.78 -18.60
N ARG A 408 -5.18 18.09 -18.89
CA ARG A 408 -6.40 18.78 -19.34
C ARG A 408 -6.90 18.26 -20.68
N LYS A 409 -6.02 18.01 -21.65
CA LYS A 409 -6.39 17.39 -22.93
C LYS A 409 -6.99 16.00 -22.73
N LEU A 410 -6.35 15.16 -21.92
CA LEU A 410 -6.80 13.79 -21.64
C LEU A 410 -8.16 13.76 -20.93
N VAL A 411 -8.36 14.66 -19.95
CA VAL A 411 -9.64 14.79 -19.24
C VAL A 411 -10.73 15.36 -20.14
N ALA A 412 -10.40 16.26 -21.06
CA ALA A 412 -11.34 16.81 -22.02
C ALA A 412 -11.81 15.76 -23.03
N GLN A 413 -10.89 14.97 -23.61
CA GLN A 413 -11.20 13.87 -24.53
C GLN A 413 -12.08 12.80 -23.86
N ALA A 414 -11.76 12.43 -22.62
CA ALA A 414 -12.58 11.49 -21.87
C ALA A 414 -14.00 12.03 -21.61
N ARG A 415 -14.17 13.36 -21.45
CA ARG A 415 -15.48 13.99 -21.24
C ARG A 415 -16.28 14.18 -22.53
N SER A 416 -15.65 14.54 -23.65
CA SER A 416 -16.35 14.73 -24.93
C SER A 416 -16.93 13.42 -25.45
N GLU A 417 -16.16 12.33 -25.39
CA GLU A 417 -16.66 11.00 -25.76
C GLU A 417 -17.81 10.53 -24.85
N THR A 418 -17.74 10.84 -23.54
CA THR A 418 -18.84 10.52 -22.61
C THR A 418 -20.07 11.39 -22.86
N GLY A 419 -19.87 12.61 -23.36
CA GLY A 419 -20.92 13.53 -23.80
C GLY A 419 -21.61 13.04 -25.07
N GLU A 420 -20.86 12.65 -26.09
CA GLU A 420 -21.38 12.06 -27.33
C GLU A 420 -22.11 10.75 -27.07
N ILE A 421 -21.57 9.84 -26.24
CA ILE A 421 -22.27 8.62 -25.83
C ILE A 421 -23.56 8.95 -25.06
N GLY A 422 -23.58 10.05 -24.30
CA GLY A 422 -24.75 10.53 -23.58
C GLY A 422 -25.81 11.17 -24.48
N GLU A 423 -25.41 11.87 -25.54
CA GLU A 423 -26.29 12.46 -26.55
C GLU A 423 -26.83 11.40 -27.50
N VAL A 424 -26.01 10.47 -27.98
CA VAL A 424 -26.45 9.31 -28.77
C VAL A 424 -27.43 8.45 -27.97
N LYS A 425 -27.19 8.22 -26.67
CA LYS A 425 -28.18 7.55 -25.81
C LYS A 425 -29.45 8.38 -25.61
N LYS A 426 -29.36 9.70 -25.54
CA LYS A 426 -30.55 10.55 -25.42
C LYS A 426 -31.35 10.58 -26.72
N GLU A 427 -30.69 10.56 -27.88
CA GLU A 427 -31.34 10.42 -29.19
C GLU A 427 -31.95 9.03 -29.36
N GLU A 428 -31.25 7.94 -29.00
CA GLU A 428 -31.83 6.59 -29.02
C GLU A 428 -33.03 6.47 -28.06
N VAL A 429 -32.94 7.05 -26.86
CA VAL A 429 -34.06 7.05 -25.89
C VAL A 429 -35.19 7.99 -26.35
N SER A 430 -34.89 9.10 -27.03
CA SER A 430 -35.90 9.99 -27.61
C SER A 430 -36.58 9.37 -28.85
N GLN A 431 -35.85 8.60 -29.65
CA GLN A 431 -36.39 7.84 -30.79
C GLN A 431 -37.16 6.58 -30.33
N GLN A 432 -36.78 5.96 -29.21
CA GLN A 432 -37.57 4.89 -28.58
C GLN A 432 -38.81 5.42 -27.86
N ASN A 433 -38.76 6.64 -27.32
CA ASN A 433 -39.91 7.28 -26.66
C ASN A 433 -40.84 8.03 -27.64
N ALA A 434 -40.44 8.21 -28.90
CA ALA A 434 -41.35 8.54 -29.98
C ALA A 434 -42.07 7.25 -30.39
N VAL A 435 -43.28 7.05 -29.83
CA VAL A 435 -44.18 5.89 -29.99
C VAL A 435 -44.01 5.19 -31.34
N GLY A 436 -43.19 4.14 -31.34
CA GLY A 436 -42.96 3.31 -32.52
C GLY A 436 -44.11 2.33 -32.76
N PRO A 437 -44.40 1.94 -34.01
CA PRO A 437 -45.53 1.07 -34.36
C PRO A 437 -45.50 -0.32 -33.69
N LYS A 438 -44.35 -0.79 -33.18
CA LYS A 438 -44.23 -2.08 -32.48
C LYS A 438 -44.94 -2.12 -31.12
N ASP A 439 -44.95 -1.02 -30.36
CA ASP A 439 -45.59 -1.00 -29.03
C ASP A 439 -47.12 -0.98 -29.10
N GLN A 440 -47.69 -0.40 -30.16
CA GLN A 440 -49.13 -0.49 -30.44
C GLN A 440 -49.53 -1.93 -30.83
N VAL A 441 -48.73 -2.61 -31.66
CA VAL A 441 -48.97 -4.02 -32.03
C VAL A 441 -48.87 -4.93 -30.81
N ILE A 442 -47.90 -4.71 -29.92
CA ILE A 442 -47.75 -5.51 -28.68
C ILE A 442 -48.90 -5.23 -27.70
N LYS A 443 -49.38 -3.97 -27.58
CA LYS A 443 -50.57 -3.66 -26.78
C LYS A 443 -51.84 -4.30 -27.34
N ALA A 444 -52.03 -4.25 -28.66
CA ALA A 444 -53.17 -4.88 -29.34
C ALA A 444 -53.14 -6.42 -29.15
N GLN A 445 -51.97 -7.06 -29.33
CA GLN A 445 -51.81 -8.49 -29.08
C GLN A 445 -52.07 -8.87 -27.61
N ARG A 446 -51.61 -8.06 -26.64
CA ARG A 446 -51.89 -8.32 -25.21
C ARG A 446 -53.39 -8.20 -24.88
N GLN A 447 -54.09 -7.23 -25.46
CA GLN A 447 -55.54 -7.10 -25.30
C GLN A 447 -56.29 -8.30 -25.90
N GLN A 448 -55.86 -8.76 -27.07
CA GLN A 448 -56.45 -9.92 -27.74
C GLN A 448 -56.23 -11.22 -26.95
N ILE A 449 -55.03 -11.41 -26.37
CA ILE A 449 -54.73 -12.54 -25.48
C ILE A 449 -55.59 -12.50 -24.21
N GLN A 450 -55.76 -11.33 -23.59
CA GLN A 450 -56.62 -11.18 -22.41
C GLN A 450 -58.08 -11.49 -22.72
N GLN A 451 -58.56 -11.13 -23.91
CA GLN A 451 -59.93 -11.40 -24.33
C GLN A 451 -60.17 -12.90 -24.59
N LEU A 452 -59.20 -13.58 -25.20
CA LEU A 452 -59.19 -15.05 -25.36
C LEU A 452 -59.17 -15.76 -24.00
N GLN A 453 -58.36 -15.30 -23.05
CA GLN A 453 -58.30 -15.87 -21.70
C GLN A 453 -59.65 -15.77 -20.96
N LYS A 454 -60.35 -14.63 -21.10
CA LYS A 454 -61.71 -14.47 -20.54
C LYS A 454 -62.69 -15.45 -21.18
N GLN A 455 -62.71 -15.59 -22.50
CA GLN A 455 -63.59 -16.54 -23.18
C GLN A 455 -63.38 -17.98 -22.73
N VAL A 456 -62.12 -18.40 -22.56
CA VAL A 456 -61.78 -19.74 -22.05
C VAL A 456 -62.28 -19.93 -20.62
N GLN A 457 -62.17 -18.92 -19.75
CA GLN A 457 -62.72 -18.99 -18.39
C GLN A 457 -64.24 -19.10 -18.39
N THR A 458 -64.93 -18.33 -19.23
CA THR A 458 -66.39 -18.42 -19.38
C THR A 458 -66.81 -19.81 -19.86
N LEU A 459 -66.13 -20.36 -20.88
CA LEU A 459 -66.41 -21.71 -21.37
C LEU A 459 -66.21 -22.78 -20.29
N LYS A 460 -65.14 -22.67 -19.49
CA LYS A 460 -64.90 -23.57 -18.36
C LYS A 460 -66.03 -23.50 -17.33
N SER A 461 -66.53 -22.31 -17.02
CA SER A 461 -67.66 -22.15 -16.08
C SER A 461 -68.96 -22.76 -16.61
N LEU A 462 -69.24 -22.64 -17.91
CA LEU A 462 -70.42 -23.25 -18.55
C LEU A 462 -70.35 -24.77 -18.58
N ILE A 463 -69.17 -25.34 -18.88
CA ILE A 463 -68.94 -26.79 -18.83
C ILE A 463 -69.14 -27.32 -17.40
N GLN A 464 -68.67 -26.58 -16.39
CA GLN A 464 -68.85 -26.96 -14.99
C GLN A 464 -70.33 -26.93 -14.58
N GLN A 465 -71.08 -25.90 -15.01
CA GLN A 465 -72.53 -25.81 -14.79
C GLN A 465 -73.32 -26.93 -15.47
N GLN A 466 -72.93 -27.34 -16.69
CA GLN A 466 -73.56 -28.48 -17.37
C GLN A 466 -73.26 -29.81 -16.67
N LYS A 467 -72.04 -29.99 -16.13
CA LYS A 467 -71.71 -31.17 -15.32
C LYS A 467 -72.52 -31.27 -14.03
N THR A 468 -72.82 -30.14 -13.39
CA THR A 468 -73.67 -30.10 -12.19
C THR A 468 -75.16 -30.31 -12.46
N LYS A 469 -75.66 -30.04 -13.68
CA LYS A 469 -77.05 -30.31 -14.07
C LYS A 469 -77.32 -31.74 -14.56
N LYS A 470 -76.27 -32.54 -14.79
CA LYS A 470 -76.34 -33.95 -15.22
C LYS A 470 -76.13 -34.95 -14.07
N LYS A 471 -75.93 -34.47 -12.85
CA LYS A 471 -76.12 -35.22 -11.60
C LYS A 471 -77.46 -34.80 -11.01
#